data_AF-A0A244E7U0-F1
#
_entry.id   AF-A0A244E7U0-F1
#
_cell.length_a   1.000
_cell.length_b   1.000
_cell.length_c   1.000
_cell.angle_alpha   90.00
_cell.angle_beta   90.00
_cell.angle_gamma   90.00
#
_symmetry.space_group_name_H-M   'P 1'
#
loop_
_entity.id
_entity.type
_entity.pdbx_description
1 polymer ?
#
loop_
_entity_poly.entity_id
_entity_poly.type
_entity_poly.pdbx_seq_one_letter_code
_entity_poly.pdbx_strand_id
1 'polypeptide(L)'
;MYCEAIHCADTRTIRFAIYPDGLDGPRITAHISEAALRGLEDAPLHDDADLAEACEAHFDCIEAKALERYREAPSRPILLEAEDLSACALPH
;
A
#
# COMPACT_ATOMS: atom_id res chain seq x y z
N MET A 1 5.05 11.21 8.89
CA MET A 1 4.98 9.73 9.01
C MET A 1 6.06 9.19 8.09
N TYR A 2 6.94 8.26 8.50
CA TYR A 2 8.02 7.75 7.65
C TYR A 2 7.48 6.58 6.81
N CYS A 3 6.89 6.89 5.65
CA CYS A 3 6.54 5.87 4.66
C CYS A 3 7.78 5.48 3.86
N GLU A 4 8.38 4.34 4.21
CA GLU A 4 9.47 3.77 3.42
C GLU A 4 8.86 2.90 2.30
N ALA A 5 8.32 3.56 1.28
CA ALA A 5 7.81 2.92 0.07
C ALA A 5 8.97 2.70 -0.90
N ILE A 6 9.17 1.45 -1.31
CA ILE A 6 10.17 1.02 -2.27
C ILE A 6 9.43 0.58 -3.52
N HIS A 7 9.53 1.37 -4.59
CA HIS A 7 9.03 0.95 -5.89
C HIS A 7 9.93 -0.14 -6.47
N CYS A 8 9.33 -1.29 -6.79
CA CYS A 8 10.01 -2.40 -7.44
C CYS A 8 9.56 -2.46 -8.90
N ALA A 9 10.30 -1.77 -9.77
CA ALA A 9 10.00 -1.68 -11.20
C ALA A 9 9.99 -3.03 -11.92
N ASP A 10 10.76 -4.01 -11.44
CA ASP A 10 10.84 -5.37 -12.01
C ASP A 10 9.51 -6.12 -11.87
N THR A 11 8.92 -6.09 -10.68
CA THR A 11 7.65 -6.77 -10.37
C THR A 11 6.42 -5.88 -10.53
N ARG A 12 6.61 -4.59 -10.86
CA ARG A 12 5.56 -3.55 -10.85
C ARG A 12 4.78 -3.54 -9.55
N THR A 13 5.49 -3.65 -8.43
CA THR A 13 4.89 -3.61 -7.09
C THR A 13 5.61 -2.60 -6.22
N ILE A 14 4.85 -1.93 -5.36
CA ILE A 14 5.34 -1.02 -4.34
C ILE A 14 5.37 -1.80 -3.04
N ARG A 15 6.55 -1.95 -2.45
CA ARG A 15 6.72 -2.55 -1.13
C ARG A 15 6.85 -1.45 -0.09
N PHE A 16 6.06 -1.51 0.96
CA PHE A 16 6.14 -0.57 2.06
C PHE A 16 6.16 -1.31 3.39
N ALA A 17 6.78 -0.65 4.38
CA ALA A 17 6.86 -1.15 5.75
C ALA A 17 5.88 -0.37 6.62
N ILE A 18 5.00 -1.09 7.29
CA ILE A 18 4.02 -0.57 8.24
C ILE A 18 4.48 -0.93 9.65
N TYR A 19 4.39 0.03 10.56
CA TYR A 19 4.80 -0.08 11.94
C TYR A 19 3.61 0.21 12.86
N PRO A 20 2.72 -0.77 13.09
CA PRO A 20 1.48 -0.53 13.85
C PRO A 20 1.71 -0.15 15.32
N ASP A 21 2.83 -0.57 15.92
CA ASP A 21 3.21 -0.24 17.30
C ASP A 21 4.38 0.78 17.35
N GLY A 22 4.69 1.42 16.21
CA GLY A 22 5.89 2.25 16.06
C GLY A 22 7.15 1.44 15.75
N LEU A 23 8.32 2.10 15.77
CA LEU A 23 9.62 1.52 15.36
C LEU A 23 10.05 0.28 16.17
N ASP A 24 9.50 0.11 17.38
CA ASP A 24 9.74 -1.05 18.25
C ASP A 24 8.79 -2.22 17.95
N GLY A 25 7.78 -1.99 17.11
CA GLY A 25 6.74 -2.93 16.77
C GLY A 25 7.12 -3.95 15.69
N PRO A 26 6.25 -4.96 15.46
CA PRO A 26 6.43 -5.89 14.36
C PRO A 26 6.39 -5.15 13.02
N ARG A 27 7.48 -5.24 12.25
CA ARG A 27 7.55 -4.70 10.90
C ARG A 27 6.66 -5.52 9.98
N ILE A 28 5.53 -4.94 9.57
CA ILE A 28 4.66 -5.56 8.57
C ILE A 28 5.12 -5.08 7.21
N THR A 29 5.52 -6.02 6.35
CA THR A 29 5.88 -5.71 4.96
C THR A 29 4.69 -6.03 4.08
N ALA A 30 4.13 -4.99 3.46
CA ALA A 30 3.01 -5.13 2.54
C ALA A 30 3.44 -4.69 1.13
N HIS A 31 2.94 -5.41 0.13
CA HIS A 31 3.19 -5.17 -1.29
C HIS A 31 1.88 -4.72 -1.92
N ILE A 32 1.92 -3.64 -2.69
CA ILE A 32 0.81 -3.15 -3.51
C ILE A 32 1.20 -3.30 -4.96
N SER A 33 0.32 -3.83 -5.79
CA SER A 33 0.53 -3.82 -7.24
C SER A 33 0.41 -2.40 -7.78
N GLU A 34 1.29 -1.97 -8.69
CA GLU A 34 1.21 -0.65 -9.30
C GLU A 34 -0.16 -0.41 -9.94
N ALA A 35 -0.73 -1.45 -10.57
CA ALA A 35 -2.09 -1.42 -11.11
C ALA A 35 -3.16 -1.12 -10.06
N ALA A 36 -2.96 -1.54 -8.81
CA ALA A 36 -3.86 -1.27 -7.71
C ALA A 36 -3.80 0.20 -7.30
N LEU A 37 -2.59 0.76 -7.20
CA LEU A 37 -2.42 2.18 -6.89
C LEU A 37 -2.98 3.08 -8.01
N ARG A 38 -2.72 2.70 -9.26
CA ARG A 38 -3.29 3.34 -10.46
C ARG A 38 -4.80 3.27 -10.53
N GLY A 39 -5.41 2.26 -9.90
CA GLY A 39 -6.87 2.13 -9.83
C GLY A 39 -7.51 2.92 -8.69
N LEU A 40 -6.72 3.43 -7.74
CA LEU A 40 -7.19 4.32 -6.68
C LEU A 40 -7.36 5.76 -7.17
N GLU A 41 -6.47 6.19 -8.08
CA GLU A 41 -6.51 7.50 -8.67
C GLU A 41 -7.24 7.48 -10.02
N ASP A 42 -8.17 8.42 -10.20
CA ASP A 42 -8.78 8.66 -11.52
C ASP A 42 -7.77 9.31 -12.50
N ALA A 43 -6.71 9.92 -11.94
CA ALA A 43 -5.64 10.56 -12.68
C ALA A 43 -4.50 9.58 -13.04
N PRO A 44 -3.92 9.68 -14.25
CA PRO A 44 -2.77 8.87 -14.61
C PRO A 44 -1.52 9.35 -13.87
N LEU A 45 -1.10 8.59 -12.84
CA LEU A 45 0.14 8.77 -12.08
C LEU A 45 1.42 8.77 -12.97
N HIS A 46 1.95 9.88 -13.49
CA HIS A 46 3.01 9.76 -14.51
C HIS A 46 4.38 9.37 -13.95
N ASP A 47 4.69 9.77 -12.72
CA ASP A 47 6.00 9.61 -12.12
C ASP A 47 5.95 8.85 -10.77
N ASP A 48 7.11 8.37 -10.31
CA ASP A 48 7.27 7.76 -8.98
C ASP A 48 6.83 8.71 -7.85
N ALA A 49 6.93 10.02 -8.08
CA ALA A 49 6.45 11.03 -7.14
C ALA A 49 4.93 10.98 -6.97
N ASP A 50 4.16 10.90 -8.07
CA ASP A 50 2.70 10.75 -8.00
C ASP A 50 2.33 9.44 -7.30
N LEU A 51 3.04 8.34 -7.60
CA LEU A 51 2.84 7.04 -6.93
C LEU A 51 3.10 7.15 -5.42
N ALA A 52 4.12 7.91 -5.00
CA ALA A 52 4.38 8.14 -3.58
C ALA A 52 3.27 8.98 -2.94
N GLU A 53 2.83 10.07 -3.59
CA GLU A 53 1.77 10.95 -3.09
C GLU A 53 0.43 10.22 -2.96
N ALA A 54 0.04 9.43 -3.96
CA ALA A 54 -1.15 8.59 -3.90
C ALA A 54 -1.04 7.52 -2.80
N CYS A 55 0.13 6.91 -2.63
CA CYS A 55 0.38 5.96 -1.56
C CYS A 55 0.24 6.62 -0.18
N GLU A 56 0.75 7.84 0.00
CA GLU A 56 0.59 8.61 1.23
C GLU A 56 -0.88 9.02 1.47
N ALA A 57 -1.59 9.47 0.44
CA ALA A 57 -3.00 9.86 0.53
C ALA A 57 -3.90 8.68 0.91
N HIS A 58 -3.61 7.49 0.40
CA HIS A 58 -4.36 6.27 0.69
C HIS A 58 -3.72 5.40 1.79
N PHE A 59 -2.66 5.89 2.45
CA PHE A 59 -1.89 5.11 3.42
C PHE A 59 -2.77 4.59 4.56
N ASP A 60 -3.71 5.40 5.06
CA ASP A 60 -4.61 5.03 6.14
C ASP A 60 -5.47 3.79 5.78
N CYS A 61 -5.98 3.76 4.55
CA CYS A 61 -6.80 2.64 4.07
C CYS A 61 -5.94 1.40 3.73
N ILE A 62 -4.77 1.64 3.14
CA ILE A 62 -3.76 0.61 2.86
C ILE A 62 -3.31 -0.06 4.18
N GLU A 63 -3.02 0.73 5.21
CA GLU A 63 -2.63 0.27 6.54
C GLU A 63 -3.75 -0.57 7.15
N ALA A 64 -4.99 -0.08 7.14
CA ALA A 64 -6.13 -0.80 7.65
C ALA A 64 -6.30 -2.17 6.97
N LYS A 65 -6.19 -2.22 5.64
CA LYS A 65 -6.27 -3.47 4.85
C LYS A 65 -5.11 -4.41 5.12
N ALA A 66 -3.90 -3.88 5.22
CA ALA A 66 -2.74 -4.67 5.58
C ALA A 66 -2.88 -5.25 7.00
N LEU A 67 -3.38 -4.48 7.97
CA LEU A 67 -3.61 -4.98 9.32
C LEU A 67 -4.70 -6.05 9.37
N GLU A 68 -5.76 -5.90 8.57
CA GLU A 68 -6.80 -6.92 8.41
C GLU A 68 -6.19 -8.23 7.91
N ARG A 69 -5.42 -8.19 6.80
CA ARG A 69 -4.69 -9.36 6.27
C ARG A 69 -3.68 -9.92 7.24
N TYR A 70 -2.95 -9.07 7.96
CA TYR A 70 -1.99 -9.49 8.97
C TYR A 70 -2.66 -10.21 10.13
N ARG A 71 -3.83 -9.76 10.56
CA ARG A 71 -4.63 -10.43 11.59
C ARG A 71 -5.14 -11.79 11.13
N GLU A 72 -5.53 -11.91 9.87
CA GLU A 72 -5.94 -13.19 9.28
C GLU A 72 -4.78 -14.17 9.11
N ALA A 73 -3.61 -13.68 8.67
CA ALA A 73 -2.44 -14.51 8.39
C ALA A 73 -1.10 -13.76 8.66
N PRO A 74 -0.64 -13.68 9.93
CA PRO A 74 0.53 -12.89 10.29
C PRO A 74 1.86 -13.44 9.77
N SER A 75 1.87 -14.70 9.31
CA SER A 75 3.05 -15.39 8.76
C SER A 75 3.18 -15.29 7.25
N ARG A 76 2.22 -14.68 6.55
CA ARG A 76 2.22 -14.59 5.08
C ARG A 76 2.57 -13.18 4.60
N PRO A 77 3.25 -13.06 3.44
CA PRO A 77 3.44 -11.77 2.80
C PRO A 77 2.07 -11.18 2.43
N ILE A 78 1.88 -9.91 2.74
CA ILE A 78 0.65 -9.20 2.47
C ILE A 78 0.76 -8.62 1.08
N LEU A 79 -0.11 -9.09 0.18
CA LEU A 79 -0.27 -8.53 -1.16
C LEU A 79 -1.64 -7.86 -1.23
N LEU A 80 -1.65 -6.56 -1.49
CA LEU A 80 -2.83 -5.76 -1.71
C LEU A 80 -2.98 -5.52 -3.21
N GLU A 81 -4.03 -6.07 -3.78
CA GLU A 81 -4.36 -5.91 -5.19
C GLU A 81 -5.40 -4.80 -5.40
N ALA A 82 -5.70 -4.48 -6.66
CA ALA A 82 -6.64 -3.43 -7.02
C ALA A 82 -8.03 -3.69 -6.41
N GLU A 83 -8.43 -4.95 -6.32
CA GLU A 83 -9.72 -5.34 -5.73
C GLU A 83 -9.78 -5.06 -4.22
N ASP A 84 -8.69 -5.30 -3.48
CA ASP A 84 -8.63 -5.00 -2.04
C ASP A 84 -8.67 -3.50 -1.76
N LEU A 85 -8.05 -2.72 -2.64
CA LEU A 85 -7.98 -1.27 -2.55
C LEU A 85 -9.16 -0.57 -3.25
N SER A 86 -9.96 -1.27 -4.04
CA SER A 86 -11.13 -0.70 -4.73
C SER A 86 -12.16 -0.11 -3.76
N ALA A 87 -12.24 -0.63 -2.54
CA ALA A 87 -13.07 -0.07 -1.46
C ALA A 87 -12.49 1.24 -0.87
N CYS A 88 -11.20 1.50 -1.07
CA CYS A 88 -10.51 2.73 -0.69
C CYS A 88 -10.54 3.80 -1.79
N ALA A 89 -10.87 3.42 -3.03
CA ALA A 89 -11.11 4.35 -4.12
C ALA A 89 -12.42 5.10 -3.80
N LEU A 90 -12.30 6.30 -3.21
CA LEU A 90 -13.45 7.15 -2.97
C LEU A 90 -14.08 7.54 -4.32
N PRO A 91 -15.40 7.37 -4.52
CA PRO A 91 -16.08 8.04 -5.61
C PRO A 91 -16.11 9.53 -5.26
N HIS A 92 -15.43 10.36 -6.06
CA HIS A 92 -15.60 11.81 -5.97
C HIS A 92 -16.98 12.21 -6.51
#